data_AF-A0A502E8R4-F1
#
_entry.id   AF-A0A502E8R4-F1
#
_cell.length_a   1.000
_cell.length_b   1.000
_cell.length_c   1.000
_cell.angle_alpha   90.00
_cell.angle_beta   90.00
_cell.angle_gamma   90.00
#
_symmetry.space_group_name_H-M   'P 1'
#
loop_
_entity.id
_entity.type
_entity.pdbx_description
1 polymer ?
#
loop_
_entity_poly.entity_id
_entity_poly.type
_entity_poly.pdbx_seq_one_letter_code
_entity_poly.pdbx_strand_id
1 'polypeptide(L)'
;MPRAESPQLMLGRIIRAQRELAELPMRNLAAAVGISNPYLSQIERGLRAPSKAVLNAIATSLETSVDRLYEEAGFVEPVSREDAESKGDLEAEIDAAVELTTAQRRALVEIYRGFVDANTVRRTRRP
;
A
#
# COMPACT_ATOMS: atom_id res chain seq x y z
N MET A 1 11.05 2.01 -27.07
CA MET A 1 10.43 2.44 -25.80
C MET A 1 10.40 1.25 -24.86
N PRO A 2 11.01 1.27 -23.66
CA PRO A 2 10.77 0.23 -22.68
C PRO A 2 9.29 0.30 -22.28
N ARG A 3 8.59 -0.83 -22.38
CA ARG A 3 7.19 -0.94 -21.96
C ARG A 3 7.16 -0.73 -20.45
N ALA A 4 6.38 0.22 -19.95
CA ALA A 4 6.20 0.40 -18.50
C ALA A 4 5.88 -0.97 -17.89
N GLU A 5 6.72 -1.45 -16.97
CA GLU A 5 6.53 -2.76 -16.33
C GLU A 5 5.15 -2.77 -15.65
N SER A 6 4.40 -3.86 -15.80
CA SER A 6 3.09 -3.95 -15.18
C SER A 6 3.21 -3.82 -13.66
N PRO A 7 2.35 -3.04 -13.00
CA PRO A 7 2.13 -3.04 -11.56
C PRO A 7 2.42 -4.39 -10.85
N GLN A 8 1.76 -5.45 -11.29
CA GLN A 8 1.86 -6.77 -10.66
C GLN A 8 3.26 -7.38 -10.76
N LEU A 9 4.02 -7.06 -11.83
CA LEU A 9 5.39 -7.51 -12.02
C LEU A 9 6.33 -6.82 -11.03
N MET A 10 6.17 -5.52 -10.80
CA MET A 10 6.99 -4.79 -9.83
C MET A 10 6.75 -5.32 -8.41
N LEU A 11 5.48 -5.49 -8.01
CA LEU A 11 5.13 -6.05 -6.71
C LEU A 11 5.70 -7.47 -6.53
N GLY A 12 5.54 -8.34 -7.52
CA GLY A 12 6.10 -9.69 -7.51
C GLY A 12 7.61 -9.70 -7.31
N ARG A 13 8.33 -8.82 -8.02
CA ARG A 13 9.79 -8.68 -7.89
C ARG A 13 10.21 -8.21 -6.49
N ILE A 14 9.47 -7.28 -5.89
CA ILE A 14 9.74 -6.81 -4.52
C ILE A 14 9.50 -7.92 -3.50
N ILE A 15 8.38 -8.64 -3.59
CA ILE A 15 8.10 -9.79 -2.72
C ILE A 15 9.24 -10.81 -2.81
N ARG A 16 9.70 -11.10 -4.03
CA ARG A 16 10.85 -11.99 -4.26
C ARG A 16 12.13 -11.46 -3.61
N ALA A 17 12.44 -10.18 -3.83
CA ALA A 17 13.65 -9.55 -3.31
C ALA A 17 13.66 -9.56 -1.77
N GLN A 18 12.55 -9.21 -1.14
CA GLN A 18 12.41 -9.22 0.32
C GLN A 18 12.53 -10.64 0.89
N ARG A 19 11.93 -11.63 0.21
CA ARG A 19 12.10 -13.04 0.58
C ARG A 19 13.57 -13.47 0.50
N GLU A 20 14.28 -13.09 -0.56
CA GLU A 20 15.69 -13.43 -0.75
C GLU A 20 16.60 -12.71 0.25
N LEU A 21 16.31 -11.43 0.58
CA LEU A 21 17.02 -10.67 1.61
C LEU A 21 16.83 -11.26 3.02
N ALA A 22 15.64 -11.80 3.30
CA ALA A 22 15.35 -12.53 4.54
C ALA A 22 15.89 -13.98 4.53
N GLU A 23 16.64 -14.38 3.49
CA GLU A 23 17.14 -15.74 3.28
C GLU A 23 16.05 -16.82 3.38
N LEU A 24 14.79 -16.44 3.09
CA LEU A 24 13.63 -17.29 3.30
C LEU A 24 13.39 -18.17 2.06
N PRO A 25 13.44 -19.51 2.16
CA PRO A 25 13.12 -20.37 1.03
C PRO A 25 11.67 -20.17 0.58
N MET A 26 11.42 -20.20 -0.74
CA MET A 26 10.07 -20.05 -1.31
C MET A 26 9.04 -20.99 -0.67
N ARG A 27 9.43 -22.25 -0.40
CA ARG A 27 8.58 -23.23 0.27
C ARG A 27 8.19 -22.83 1.69
N ASN A 28 9.08 -22.15 2.41
CA ASN A 28 8.83 -21.71 3.78
C ASN A 28 7.87 -20.53 3.78
N LEU A 29 8.07 -19.55 2.89
CA LEU A 29 7.12 -18.44 2.74
C LEU A 29 5.74 -18.94 2.30
N ALA A 30 5.68 -19.84 1.30
CA ALA A 30 4.42 -20.40 0.83
C ALA A 30 3.67 -21.13 1.97
N ALA A 31 4.38 -21.91 2.78
CA ALA A 31 3.81 -22.59 3.94
C ALA A 31 3.32 -21.60 5.01
N ALA A 32 4.09 -20.57 5.35
CA ALA A 32 3.71 -19.54 6.33
C ALA A 32 2.45 -18.77 5.90
N VAL A 33 2.32 -18.49 4.61
CA VAL A 33 1.15 -17.81 4.02
C VAL A 33 -0.04 -18.75 3.83
N GLY A 34 0.15 -20.06 3.89
CA GLY A 34 -0.90 -21.05 3.64
C GLY A 34 -1.27 -21.21 2.16
N ILE A 35 -0.31 -21.02 1.25
CA ILE A 35 -0.49 -21.14 -0.20
C ILE A 35 0.46 -22.17 -0.82
N SER A 36 0.19 -22.54 -2.07
CA SER A 36 1.05 -23.47 -2.81
C SER A 36 2.30 -22.77 -3.37
N ASN A 37 3.41 -23.51 -3.45
CA ASN A 37 4.65 -23.05 -4.09
C ASN A 37 4.45 -22.54 -5.54
N PRO A 38 3.68 -23.25 -6.40
CA PRO A 38 3.39 -22.74 -7.74
C PRO A 38 2.67 -21.39 -7.73
N TYR A 39 1.75 -21.17 -6.78
CA TYR A 39 1.01 -19.91 -6.69
C TYR A 39 1.92 -18.76 -6.25
N LEU A 40 2.76 -18.96 -5.23
CA LEU A 40 3.75 -17.97 -4.82
C LEU A 40 4.72 -17.64 -5.97
N SER A 41 5.19 -18.66 -6.72
CA SER A 41 6.04 -18.45 -7.90
C SER A 41 5.34 -17.63 -9.00
N GLN A 42 4.03 -17.78 -9.19
CA GLN A 42 3.27 -16.96 -10.13
C GLN A 42 3.16 -15.52 -9.66
N ILE A 43 2.99 -15.29 -8.35
CA ILE A 43 2.97 -13.95 -7.75
C ILE A 43 4.33 -13.26 -7.92
N GLU A 44 5.44 -13.92 -7.55
CA GLU A 44 6.79 -13.36 -7.65
C GLU A 44 7.20 -12.98 -9.09
N ARG A 45 6.59 -13.62 -10.09
CA ARG A 45 6.81 -13.34 -11.52
C ARG A 45 5.79 -12.37 -12.11
N GLY A 46 4.87 -11.84 -11.31
CA GLY A 46 3.80 -10.96 -11.78
C GLY A 46 2.76 -11.61 -12.69
N LEU A 47 2.70 -12.95 -12.74
CA LEU A 47 1.75 -13.69 -13.57
C LEU A 47 0.36 -13.80 -12.94
N ARG A 48 0.28 -13.61 -11.61
CA ARG A 48 -0.96 -13.63 -10.84
C ARG A 48 -0.92 -12.55 -9.77
N ALA A 49 -2.04 -11.84 -9.61
CA ALA A 49 -2.25 -10.94 -8.49
C ALA A 49 -2.68 -11.76 -7.25
N PRO A 50 -2.06 -11.54 -6.08
CA PRO A 50 -2.54 -12.12 -4.83
C PRO A 50 -3.86 -11.48 -4.39
N SER A 51 -4.66 -12.19 -3.60
CA SER A 51 -5.78 -11.57 -2.88
C SER A 51 -5.27 -10.68 -1.74
N LYS A 52 -6.10 -9.75 -1.22
CA LYS A 52 -5.74 -8.91 -0.07
C LYS A 52 -5.28 -9.75 1.14
N ALA A 53 -5.98 -10.84 1.43
CA ALA A 53 -5.62 -11.75 2.53
C ALA A 53 -4.23 -12.39 2.31
N VAL A 54 -3.95 -12.86 1.09
CA VAL A 54 -2.64 -13.46 0.77
C VAL A 54 -1.53 -12.43 0.83
N LEU A 55 -1.75 -11.22 0.29
CA LEU A 55 -0.78 -10.14 0.32
C LEU A 55 -0.45 -9.70 1.75
N ASN A 56 -1.45 -9.56 2.62
CA ASN A 56 -1.27 -9.27 4.03
C ASN A 56 -0.44 -10.37 4.72
N ALA A 57 -0.76 -11.64 4.48
CA ALA A 57 -0.01 -12.75 5.07
C ALA A 57 1.45 -12.83 4.57
N ILE A 58 1.70 -12.50 3.30
CA ILE A 58 3.06 -12.34 2.75
C ILE A 58 3.80 -11.23 3.48
N ALA A 59 3.19 -10.05 3.62
CA ALA A 59 3.81 -8.91 4.30
C ALA A 59 4.16 -9.24 5.77
N THR A 60 3.22 -9.85 6.50
CA THR A 60 3.45 -10.31 7.88
C THR A 60 4.59 -11.32 7.98
N SER A 61 4.65 -12.29 7.06
CA SER A 61 5.71 -13.32 7.07
C SER A 61 7.10 -12.76 6.70
N LEU A 62 7.14 -11.63 6.01
CA LEU A 62 8.36 -10.91 5.66
C LEU A 62 8.67 -9.77 6.65
N GLU A 63 7.97 -9.72 7.79
CA GLU A 63 8.13 -8.69 8.83
C GLU A 63 8.02 -7.25 8.28
N THR A 64 7.11 -7.04 7.33
CA THR A 64 6.90 -5.75 6.66
C THR A 64 5.41 -5.41 6.56
N SER A 65 5.08 -4.25 5.98
CA SER A 65 3.71 -3.85 5.69
C SER A 65 3.39 -3.94 4.20
N VAL A 66 2.11 -4.11 3.87
CA VAL A 66 1.64 -4.07 2.48
C VAL A 66 1.94 -2.72 1.84
N ASP A 67 1.75 -1.63 2.58
CA ASP A 67 2.07 -0.28 2.13
C ASP A 67 3.55 -0.17 1.74
N ARG A 68 4.45 -0.72 2.56
CA ARG A 68 5.88 -0.71 2.28
C ARG A 68 6.25 -1.52 1.05
N LEU A 69 5.62 -2.68 0.84
CA LEU A 69 5.81 -3.49 -0.37
C LEU A 69 5.37 -2.73 -1.62
N TYR A 70 4.27 -1.98 -1.54
CA TYR A 70 3.82 -1.13 -2.64
C TYR A 70 4.76 0.06 -2.86
N GLU A 71 5.17 0.77 -1.81
CA GLU A 71 6.11 1.89 -1.90
C GLU A 71 7.43 1.49 -2.57
N GLU A 72 8.01 0.36 -2.15
CA GLU A 72 9.25 -0.20 -2.72
C GLU A 72 9.05 -0.66 -4.17
N ALA A 73 7.86 -1.15 -4.51
CA ALA A 73 7.49 -1.49 -5.89
C ALA A 73 7.24 -0.24 -6.76
N GLY A 74 7.45 0.96 -6.23
CA GLY A 74 7.21 2.22 -6.91
C GLY A 74 5.73 2.62 -6.96
N PHE A 75 4.85 1.81 -6.35
CA PHE A 75 3.47 2.14 -6.13
C PHE A 75 3.35 3.01 -4.89
N VAL A 76 3.33 4.32 -5.11
CA VAL A 76 2.44 5.12 -4.29
C VAL A 76 1.06 4.82 -4.84
N GLU A 77 0.32 3.90 -4.23
CA GLU A 77 -1.08 3.72 -4.59
C GLU A 77 -1.74 5.11 -4.47
N PRO A 78 -2.28 5.68 -5.55
CA PRO A 78 -3.19 6.79 -5.38
C PRO A 78 -4.33 6.20 -4.57
N VAL A 79 -4.48 6.66 -3.33
CA VAL A 79 -5.74 6.64 -2.55
C VAL A 79 -6.87 6.47 -3.57
N SER A 80 -7.48 5.28 -3.59
CA SER A 80 -8.33 4.85 -4.71
C SER A 80 -9.35 5.95 -4.94
N ARG A 81 -9.83 6.17 -6.17
CA ARG A 81 -10.88 7.19 -6.38
C ARG A 81 -12.09 6.99 -5.44
N GLU A 82 -12.31 5.76 -4.99
CA GLU A 82 -13.27 5.38 -3.95
C GLU A 82 -12.94 5.96 -2.56
N ASP A 83 -11.66 6.05 -2.17
CA ASP A 83 -11.21 6.74 -0.95
C ASP A 83 -11.15 8.27 -1.14
N ALA A 84 -11.02 8.75 -2.37
CA ALA A 84 -11.08 10.18 -2.71
C ALA A 84 -12.51 10.75 -2.66
N GLU A 85 -13.54 9.89 -2.77
CA GLU A 85 -14.93 10.27 -2.53
C GLU A 85 -15.22 10.48 -1.03
N SER A 86 -14.39 9.93 -0.14
CA SER A 86 -14.42 10.22 1.31
C SER A 86 -13.81 11.57 1.69
N LYS A 87 -13.37 12.41 0.72
CA LYS A 87 -12.89 13.78 0.98
C LYS A 87 -13.92 14.64 1.74
N GLY A 88 -15.21 14.32 1.60
CA GLY A 88 -16.29 14.98 2.32
C GLY A 88 -16.63 14.37 3.68
N ASP A 89 -16.24 13.12 3.94
CA ASP A 89 -16.72 12.36 5.10
C ASP A 89 -15.96 12.76 6.37
N LEU A 90 -14.62 12.80 6.30
CA LEU A 90 -13.81 13.10 7.48
C LEU A 90 -13.85 14.58 7.90
N GLU A 91 -13.85 15.53 6.95
CA GLU A 91 -13.97 16.95 7.31
C GLU A 91 -15.33 17.24 7.96
N ALA A 92 -16.42 16.62 7.46
CA ALA A 92 -17.75 16.74 8.05
C ALA A 92 -17.85 16.04 9.42
N GLU A 93 -17.19 14.89 9.60
CA GLU A 93 -17.14 14.17 10.87
C GLU A 93 -16.36 14.96 11.94
N ILE A 94 -15.25 15.59 11.57
CA ILE A 94 -14.51 16.51 12.44
C ILE A 94 -15.37 17.72 12.81
N ASP A 95 -16.09 18.31 11.85
CA ASP A 95 -16.97 19.44 12.10
C ASP A 95 -18.13 19.10 13.06
N ALA A 96 -18.63 17.85 13.02
CA ALA A 96 -19.71 17.35 13.86
C ALA A 96 -19.27 16.87 15.26
N ALA A 97 -17.97 16.72 15.52
CA ALA A 97 -17.44 16.21 16.79
C ALA A 97 -17.74 17.17 17.96
N VAL A 98 -18.75 16.83 18.77
CA VAL A 98 -19.27 17.66 19.87
C VAL A 98 -18.32 17.73 21.07
N GLU A 99 -17.45 16.74 21.21
CA GLU A 99 -16.39 16.65 22.23
C GLU A 99 -15.24 17.64 21.98
N LEU A 100 -15.18 18.24 20.79
CA LEU A 100 -14.17 19.22 20.43
C LEU A 100 -14.71 20.65 20.55
N THR A 101 -13.82 21.57 20.89
CA THR A 101 -14.09 23.01 20.72
C THR A 101 -13.98 23.39 19.24
N THR A 102 -14.60 24.52 18.86
CA THR A 102 -14.49 25.06 17.50
C THR A 102 -13.04 25.30 17.06
N ALA A 103 -12.17 25.72 17.99
CA ALA A 103 -10.75 25.90 17.72
C ALA A 103 -10.03 24.57 17.44
N GLN A 104 -10.35 23.52 18.20
CA GLN A 104 -9.77 22.18 18.02
C GLN A 104 -10.21 21.55 16.69
N ARG A 105 -11.49 21.64 16.33
CA ARG A 105 -11.99 21.19 15.02
C ARG A 105 -11.26 21.87 13.87
N ARG A 106 -11.15 23.20 13.93
CA ARG A 106 -10.44 23.99 12.91
C ARG A 106 -8.97 23.57 12.77
N ALA A 107 -8.27 23.35 13.89
CA ALA A 107 -6.88 22.92 13.88
C ALA A 107 -6.71 21.53 13.24
N LEU A 108 -7.60 20.58 13.56
CA LEU A 108 -7.56 19.24 12.96
C LEU A 108 -7.79 19.28 11.44
N VAL A 109 -8.77 20.04 10.97
CA VAL A 109 -9.03 20.23 9.53
C VAL A 109 -7.80 20.85 8.83
N GLU A 110 -7.16 21.84 9.45
CA GLU A 110 -5.97 22.48 8.88
C GLU A 110 -4.78 21.51 8.75
N ILE A 111 -4.52 20.73 9.80
CA ILE A 111 -3.47 19.71 9.79
C ILE A 111 -3.77 18.65 8.72
N TYR A 112 -5.01 18.16 8.67
CA TYR A 112 -5.45 17.19 7.67
C TYR A 112 -5.23 17.70 6.24
N ARG A 113 -5.71 18.92 5.94
CA ARG A 113 -5.50 19.56 4.64
C ARG A 113 -4.02 19.71 4.30
N GLY A 114 -3.20 20.11 5.28
CA GLY A 114 -1.75 20.20 5.11
C GLY A 114 -1.11 18.89 4.67
N PHE A 115 -1.51 17.75 5.26
CA PHE A 115 -1.02 16.44 4.83
C PHE A 115 -1.51 16.04 3.43
N VAL A 116 -2.78 16.29 3.11
CA VAL A 116 -3.36 15.98 1.79
C VAL A 116 -2.68 16.79 0.68
N ASP A 117 -2.44 18.07 0.91
CA ASP A 117 -1.78 18.96 -0.05
C ASP A 117 -0.31 18.58 -0.23
N ALA A 118 0.42 18.33 0.86
CA ALA A 118 1.81 17.89 0.81
C ALA A 118 1.98 16.59 0.00
N ASN A 119 1.05 15.64 0.18
CA ASN A 119 1.03 14.40 -0.58
C ASN A 119 0.71 14.64 -2.07
N THR A 120 -0.18 15.57 -2.38
CA THR A 120 -0.52 15.97 -3.77
C THR A 120 0.67 16.62 -4.48
N VAL A 121 1.43 17.47 -3.77
CA VAL A 121 2.65 18.11 -4.30
C VAL A 121 3.77 17.07 -4.52
N ARG A 122 3.92 16.11 -3.61
CA ARG A 122 4.88 14.99 -3.79
C ARG A 122 4.55 14.15 -5.03
N ARG A 123 3.27 13.95 -5.34
CA ARG A 123 2.81 13.22 -6.55
C ARG A 123 3.18 13.92 -7.86
N THR A 124 3.19 15.26 -7.90
CA THR A 124 3.43 16.04 -9.14
C THR A 124 4.90 16.28 -9.47
N ARG A 125 5.82 16.12 -8.51
CA ARG A 125 7.26 16.40 -8.67
C ARG A 125 8.12 15.20 -9.06
N ARG A 126 7.54 14.03 -9.35
CA ARG A 126 8.29 12.82 -9.72
C ARG A 126 8.53 12.83 -11.26
N PRO A 127 9.79 12.85 -11.74
CA PRO A 127 10.11 12.80 -13.17
C PRO A 127 9.82 11.42 -13.79
#